data_AF-A0A9C9MHJ3-F1
#
_entry.id   AF-A0A9C9MHJ3-F1
#
_cell.length_a   1.000
_cell.length_b   1.000
_cell.length_c   1.000
_cell.angle_alpha   90.00
_cell.angle_beta   90.00
_cell.angle_gamma   90.00
#
_symmetry.space_group_name_H-M   'P 1'
#
loop_
_entity.id
_entity.type
_entity.pdbx_description
1 polymer ?
#
loop_
_entity_poly.entity_id
_entity_poly.type
_entity_poly.pdbx_seq_one_letter_code
_entity_poly.pdbx_strand_id
1 'polypeptide(L)' 'MSTARQKIALVTGASSGIGEATVLQLLLDGYIVYAAARRVERMQGVKNAGARILVMDIVDEYQTLTA' A
#
# COMPACT_ATOMS: atom_id res chain seq x y z
N MET A 1 27.96 12.56 -0.20
CA MET A 1 26.74 12.13 -0.92
C MET A 1 25.56 12.25 0.03
N SER A 2 24.54 13.02 -0.30
CA SER A 2 23.30 13.05 0.48
C SER A 2 22.54 11.76 0.20
N THR A 3 22.44 10.88 1.20
CA THR A 3 21.55 9.72 1.14
C THR A 3 20.13 10.20 1.38
N ALA A 4 19.49 10.72 0.34
CA ALA A 4 18.08 11.11 0.43
C ALA A 4 17.28 9.89 0.89
N ARG A 5 16.68 9.96 2.09
CA ARG A 5 15.83 8.89 2.61
C ARG A 5 14.67 8.68 1.63
N GLN A 6 14.51 7.45 1.14
CA GLN A 6 13.34 7.08 0.37
C GLN A 6 12.09 7.32 1.21
N LYS A 7 11.11 8.01 0.62
CA LYS A 7 9.85 8.30 1.29
C LYS A 7 9.01 7.02 1.35
N ILE A 8 8.29 6.84 2.45
CA ILE A 8 7.41 5.70 2.69
C ILE A 8 5.98 6.22 2.76
N ALA A 9 5.05 5.54 2.10
CA ALA A 9 3.64 5.85 2.14
C ALA A 9 2.81 4.61 2.51
N LEU A 10 1.81 4.80 3.37
CA LEU A 10 0.76 3.83 3.64
C LEU A 10 -0.52 4.32 2.98
N VAL A 11 -1.09 3.51 2.09
CA VAL A 11 -2.36 3.81 1.41
C VAL A 11 -3.41 2.82 1.88
N THR A 12 -4.47 3.32 2.51
CA THR A 12 -5.64 2.50 2.88
C THR A 12 -6.70 2.55 1.77
N GLY A 13 -7.61 1.56 1.74
CA GLY A 13 -8.57 1.45 0.65
C GLY A 13 -7.92 1.15 -0.71
N ALA A 14 -6.73 0.55 -0.71
CA ALA A 14 -5.90 0.38 -1.90
C ALA A 14 -6.36 -0.72 -2.87
N SER A 15 -7.51 -1.37 -2.62
CA SER A 15 -7.98 -2.50 -3.41
C SER A 15 -8.69 -2.15 -4.71
N SER A 16 -9.05 -0.88 -4.93
CA SER A 16 -9.65 -0.40 -6.18
C SER A 16 -9.73 1.13 -6.23
N GLY A 17 -10.05 1.69 -7.40
CA GLY A 17 -10.43 3.09 -7.55
C GLY A 17 -9.31 4.06 -7.19
N ILE A 18 -9.64 5.08 -6.39
CA ILE A 18 -8.67 6.15 -6.04
C ILE A 18 -7.47 5.58 -5.26
N GLY A 19 -7.70 4.64 -4.33
CA GLY A 19 -6.61 4.06 -3.54
C GLY A 19 -5.61 3.29 -4.42
N GLU A 20 -6.12 2.49 -5.37
CA GLU A 20 -5.29 1.79 -6.35
C GLU A 20 -4.48 2.76 -7.22
N ALA A 21 -5.14 3.76 -7.82
CA ALA A 21 -4.48 4.78 -8.64
C ALA A 21 -3.40 5.55 -7.85
N THR A 22 -3.66 5.84 -6.58
CA THR A 22 -2.72 6.51 -5.67
C THR A 22 -1.47 5.66 -5.42
N VAL A 23 -1.63 4.35 -5.19
CA VAL A 23 -0.48 3.45 -5.02
C VAL A 23 0.38 3.43 -6.27
N LEU A 24 -0.24 3.30 -7.45
CA LEU A 24 0.50 3.26 -8.71
C LEU A 24 1.29 4.56 -8.93
N GLN A 25 0.69 5.72 -8.68
CA GLN A 25 1.40 7.00 -8.82
C GLN A 25 2.55 7.13 -7.81
N LEU A 26 2.34 6.79 -6.54
CA LEU A 26 3.39 6.86 -5.53
C LEU A 26 4.58 5.94 -5.83
N LEU A 27 4.32 4.74 -6.37
CA LEU A 27 5.37 3.84 -6.83
C LEU A 27 6.19 4.46 -7.98
N LEU A 28 5.53 5.11 -8.94
CA LEU A 28 6.20 5.84 -10.03
C LEU A 28 7.05 7.01 -9.50
N ASP A 29 6.57 7.68 -8.46
CA ASP A 29 7.29 8.78 -7.80
C ASP A 29 8.46 8.30 -6.92
N GLY A 30 8.72 6.98 -6.87
CA GLY A 30 9.86 6.38 -6.17
C GLY A 30 9.65 6.13 -4.67
N TYR A 31 8.40 6.12 -4.21
CA TYR A 31 8.07 5.80 -2.82
C TYR A 31 8.13 4.30 -2.57
N ILE A 32 8.42 3.93 -1.32
CA ILE A 32 8.09 2.60 -0.80
C ILE A 32 6.62 2.65 -0.36
N VAL A 33 5.76 1.89 -1.03
CA VAL A 33 4.31 1.94 -0.77
C VAL A 33 3.85 0.67 -0.06
N TYR A 34 3.19 0.86 1.08
CA TYR A 34 2.38 -0.16 1.74
C TYR A 34 0.93 0.05 1.35
N ALA A 35 0.33 -0.93 0.69
CA ALA A 35 -1.04 -0.88 0.21
C ALA A 35 -1.90 -1.75 1.12
N ALA A 36 -2.80 -1.11 1.87
CA ALA A 36 -3.64 -1.73 2.88
C ALA A 36 -5.11 -1.78 2.42
N ALA A 37 -5.73 -2.96 2.50
CA ALA A 37 -7.16 -3.11 2.26
C ALA A 37 -7.72 -4.40 2.88
N ARG A 38 -9.05 -4.46 2.99
CA ARG A 38 -9.78 -5.64 3.48
C ARG A 38 -9.74 -6.83 2.53
N ARG A 39 -9.77 -6.55 1.23
CA ARG A 39 -9.90 -7.54 0.15
C ARG A 39 -8.62 -7.56 -0.68
N VAL A 40 -7.62 -8.30 -0.22
CA VAL A 40 -6.30 -8.36 -0.85
C VAL A 40 -6.29 -9.16 -2.15
N GLU A 41 -7.30 -9.99 -2.40
CA GLU A 41 -7.45 -10.79 -3.61
C GLU A 41 -7.58 -9.89 -4.85
N ARG A 42 -8.12 -8.67 -4.67
CA ARG A 42 -8.25 -7.67 -5.73
C ARG A 42 -6.97 -6.89 -5.99
N MET A 43 -5.93 -7.06 -5.17
CA MET A 43 -4.72 -6.23 -5.18
C MET A 43 -3.56 -6.84 -5.99
N GLN A 44 -3.80 -7.89 -6.77
CA GLN A 44 -2.73 -8.55 -7.52
C GLN A 44 -2.02 -7.60 -8.50
N GLY A 45 -2.75 -6.68 -9.14
CA GLY A 45 -2.16 -5.66 -10.03
C GLY A 45 -1.22 -4.72 -9.28
N VAL A 46 -1.68 -4.19 -8.13
CA VAL A 46 -0.90 -3.31 -7.24
C VAL A 46 0.33 -4.03 -6.66
N LYS A 47 0.18 -5.31 -6.28
CA LYS A 47 1.30 -6.16 -5.83
C LYS A 47 2.34 -6.33 -6.92
N ASN A 48 1.91 -6.63 -8.14
CA ASN A 48 2.78 -6.80 -9.30
C ASN A 48 3.51 -5.51 -9.67
N ALA A 49 2.91 -4.34 -9.38
CA ALA A 49 3.55 -3.03 -9.55
C ALA A 49 4.64 -2.72 -8.51
N GLY A 50 4.76 -3.53 -7.44
CA GLY A 50 5.82 -3.41 -6.44
C GLY A 50 5.38 -2.91 -5.07
N ALA A 51 4.08 -2.75 -4.83
CA ALA A 51 3.57 -2.39 -3.51
C ALA A 51 3.68 -3.56 -2.50
N ARG A 52 3.90 -3.21 -1.23
CA ARG A 52 3.85 -4.14 -0.10
C ARG A 52 2.41 -4.26 0.37
N ILE A 53 1.81 -5.44 0.23
CA ILE A 53 0.39 -5.65 0.57
C ILE A 53 0.23 -5.87 2.07
N LEU A 54 -0.74 -5.18 2.66
CA LEU A 54 -1.19 -5.37 4.04
C LEU A 54 -2.69 -5.70 4.05
N VAL A 55 -3.06 -6.78 4.72
CA VAL A 55 -4.47 -7.05 5.02
C VAL A 55 -4.86 -6.11 6.17
N MET A 56 -5.82 -5.22 5.94
CA MET A 56 -6.30 -4.29 6.97
C MET A 56 -7.79 -4.00 6.83
N ASP A 57 -8.53 -4.20 7.91
CA ASP A 57 -9.88 -3.71 8.15
C ASP A 57 -9.84 -2.50 9.09
N ILE A 58 -10.22 -1.34 8.57
CA ILE A 58 -10.14 -0.06 9.29
C ILE A 58 -11.21 0.03 10.39
N VAL A 59 -12.30 -0.74 10.29
CA VAL A 59 -13.31 -0.77 11.37
C VAL A 59 -12.96 -1.72 12.51
N ASP A 60 -11.89 -2.51 12.37
CA ASP A 60 -11.35 -3.32 13.47
C ASP A 60 -10.22 -2.57 14.18
N GLU A 61 -10.52 -1.99 15.34
CA GLU A 61 -9.56 -1.23 16.15
C GLU A 61 -8.39 -2.08 16.68
N TYR A 62 -8.51 -3.41 16.68
CA TYR A 62 -7.53 -4.33 17.29
C TYR A 62 -6.76 -5.16 16.28
N GLN A 63 -6.63 -4.71 15.04
CA GLN A 63 -5.90 -5.47 14.05
C GLN A 63 -4.38 -5.42 14.29
N THR A 64 -3.85 -6.48 14.88
CA THR A 64 -2.42 -6.74 15.00
C THR A 64 -1.89 -7.42 13.75
N LEU A 65 -0.84 -6.86 13.14
CA LEU A 65 -0.04 -7.55 12.13
C LEU A 65 0.77 -8.64 12.85
N THR A 66 0.45 -9.91 12.65
CA THR A 66 1.37 -11.01 12.97
C THR A 66 2.45 -11.06 11.89
N ALA A 67 3.70 -10.91 12.31
CA ALA A 67 4.90 -10.89 11.47
C ALA A 67 5.23 -12.27 10.88
#